data_AF-A0AA39F1S7-F1
#
_entry.id   AF-A0AA39F1S7-F1
#
_cell.length_a   1.000
_cell.length_b   1.000
_cell.length_c   1.000
_cell.angle_alpha   90.00
_cell.angle_beta   90.00
_cell.angle_gamma   90.00
#
_symmetry.space_group_name_H-M   'P 1'
#
loop_
_entity.id
_entity.type
_entity.pdbx_description
1 polymer ?
#
loop_
_entity_poly.entity_id
_entity_poly.type
_entity_poly.pdbx_seq_one_letter_code
_entity_poly.pdbx_strand_id
1 'polypeptide(L)'
;MAISLSTEDKLEYHFYPINGQQIQFRIKAPNDAHIALTTGPNEGEPMFEIFIGGWGNGRSIIRKNRTKPEIAEAETPGILNADEFRGFWIR
;
A
#
# COMPACT_ATOMS: atom_id res chain seq x y z
N MET A 1 11.07 8.41 -14.92
CA MET A 1 12.05 8.04 -13.88
C MET A 1 11.32 7.19 -12.85
N ALA A 2 11.90 6.08 -12.42
CA ALA A 2 11.31 5.29 -11.32
C ALA A 2 11.68 5.98 -10.00
N ILE A 3 10.68 6.28 -9.17
CA ILE A 3 10.90 6.80 -7.83
C ILE A 3 11.19 5.60 -6.92
N SER A 4 12.35 5.58 -6.28
CA SER A 4 12.69 4.60 -5.25
C SER A 4 12.47 5.21 -3.87
N LEU A 5 11.65 4.57 -3.05
CA LEU A 5 11.35 4.99 -1.69
C LEU A 5 11.81 3.91 -0.71
N SER A 6 12.45 4.34 0.37
CA SER A 6 12.73 3.49 1.52
C SER A 6 12.10 4.17 2.72
N THR A 7 11.11 3.52 3.31
CA THR A 7 10.41 3.99 4.50
C THR A 7 10.89 3.21 5.71
N GLU A 8 10.92 3.85 6.87
CA GLU A 8 11.10 3.15 8.14
C GLU A 8 9.80 2.39 8.50
N ASP A 9 9.88 1.50 9.49
CA ASP A 9 8.70 0.87 10.10
C ASP A 9 7.91 1.88 10.95
N LYS A 10 7.25 2.81 10.27
CA LYS A 10 6.42 3.88 10.84
C LYS A 10 5.19 4.11 9.99
N LEU A 11 4.09 4.46 10.64
CA LEU A 11 2.85 4.84 9.96
C LEU A 11 2.92 6.30 9.47
N GLU A 12 3.89 6.58 8.60
CA GLU A 12 4.06 7.88 7.95
C GLU A 12 3.97 7.70 6.43
N TYR A 13 3.14 8.52 5.79
CA TYR A 13 2.91 8.45 4.35
C TYR A 13 3.68 9.55 3.63
N HIS A 14 4.42 9.16 2.58
CA HIS A 14 5.00 10.09 1.63
C HIS A 14 4.13 10.15 0.38
N PHE A 15 3.47 11.29 0.18
CA PHE A 15 2.56 11.48 -0.96
C PHE A 15 3.32 11.93 -2.20
N TYR A 16 3.03 11.28 -3.33
CA TYR A 16 3.56 11.64 -4.63
C TYR A 16 2.40 11.82 -5.61
N PRO A 17 2.44 12.85 -6.47
CA PRO A 17 1.40 13.05 -7.47
C PRO A 17 1.45 11.91 -8.50
N ILE A 18 0.29 11.30 -8.73
CA ILE A 18 0.10 10.26 -9.73
C ILE A 18 -0.56 10.87 -10.98
N ASN A 19 0.11 10.75 -12.12
CA ASN A 19 -0.42 11.20 -13.41
C ASN A 19 -0.81 9.97 -14.22
N GLY A 20 -1.98 9.37 -13.94
CA GLY A 20 -2.46 8.20 -14.66
C GLY A 20 -3.66 7.52 -14.00
N GLN A 21 -4.30 6.61 -14.74
CA GLN A 21 -5.40 5.77 -14.26
C GLN A 21 -4.92 4.49 -13.56
N GLN A 22 -3.63 4.17 -13.66
CA GLN A 22 -3.03 2.99 -13.05
C GLN A 22 -1.70 3.36 -12.43
N ILE A 23 -1.43 2.80 -11.25
CA ILE A 23 -0.14 2.90 -10.57
C ILE A 23 0.50 1.53 -10.62
N GLN A 24 1.76 1.46 -11.03
CA GLN A 24 2.57 0.25 -10.96
C GLN A 24 3.75 0.52 -10.03
N PHE A 25 3.99 -0.39 -9.10
CA PHE A 25 5.06 -0.25 -8.12
C PHE A 25 5.60 -1.63 -7.75
N ARG A 26 6.75 -1.63 -7.09
CA ARG A 26 7.37 -2.85 -6.57
C ARG A 26 7.73 -2.66 -5.11
N ILE A 27 7.49 -3.67 -4.30
CA ILE A 27 7.72 -3.65 -2.86
C ILE A 27 8.71 -4.75 -2.50
N LYS A 28 9.74 -4.40 -1.73
CA LYS A 28 10.65 -5.35 -1.09
C LYS A 28 10.59 -5.09 0.42
N ALA A 29 9.87 -5.96 1.12
CA ALA A 29 9.61 -5.86 2.55
C ALA A 29 9.23 -7.25 3.09
N PRO A 30 9.55 -7.58 4.36
CA PRO A 30 9.16 -8.87 4.94
C PRO A 30 7.63 -9.04 5.05
N ASN A 31 6.92 -7.96 5.39
CA ASN A 31 5.47 -7.92 5.62
C ASN A 31 4.98 -6.45 5.68
N ASP A 32 3.68 -6.29 5.88
CA ASP A 32 3.01 -5.06 6.32
C ASP A 32 3.30 -3.81 5.46
N ALA A 33 3.17 -3.93 4.14
CA ALA A 33 3.30 -2.77 3.26
C ALA A 33 2.00 -1.96 3.19
N HIS A 34 2.09 -0.67 3.52
CA HIS A 34 0.95 0.24 3.55
C HIS A 34 0.99 1.21 2.39
N ILE A 35 -0.13 1.37 1.69
CA ILE A 35 -0.27 2.28 0.57
C ILE A 35 -1.50 3.14 0.81
N ALA A 36 -1.29 4.46 0.81
CA ALA A 36 -2.37 5.43 0.89
C ALA A 36 -2.64 6.06 -0.48
N LEU A 37 -3.90 6.06 -0.88
CA LEU A 37 -4.40 6.81 -2.03
C LEU A 37 -5.32 7.91 -1.54
N THR A 38 -4.93 9.15 -1.82
CA THR A 38 -5.68 10.36 -1.46
C THR A 38 -5.96 11.18 -2.70
N THR A 39 -6.98 12.03 -2.66
CA THR A 39 -7.29 13.00 -3.73
C THR A 39 -6.42 14.25 -3.68
N GLY A 40 -5.74 14.49 -2.56
CA GLY A 40 -4.88 15.65 -2.34
C GLY A 40 -3.44 15.27 -1.97
N PRO A 41 -2.55 16.27 -1.85
CA PRO A 41 -1.13 16.07 -1.54
C PRO A 41 -0.85 15.65 -0.08
N ASN A 42 -1.87 15.55 0.75
CA ASN A 42 -1.79 15.19 2.16
C ASN A 42 -2.86 14.16 2.52
N GLU A 43 -2.78 13.62 3.73
CA GLU A 43 -3.87 12.85 4.34
C GLU A 43 -5.16 13.67 4.32
N GLY A 44 -6.21 13.12 3.72
CA GLY A 44 -7.48 13.80 3.55
C GLY A 44 -8.55 12.87 3.03
N GLU A 45 -9.82 13.22 3.25
CA GLU A 45 -10.94 12.42 2.79
C GLU A 45 -11.37 12.81 1.37
N PRO A 46 -11.65 11.84 0.48
CA PRO A 46 -11.57 10.40 0.68
C PRO A 46 -10.12 9.85 0.58
N MET A 47 -9.78 8.94 1.49
CA MET A 47 -8.52 8.20 1.52
C MET A 47 -8.80 6.70 1.42
N PHE A 48 -8.06 5.98 0.58
CA PHE A 48 -8.04 4.52 0.55
C PHE A 48 -6.70 4.04 1.07
N GLU A 49 -6.73 3.14 2.05
CA GLU A 49 -5.53 2.48 2.55
C GLU A 49 -5.56 1.02 2.13
N ILE A 50 -4.47 0.60 1.49
CA ILE A 50 -4.26 -0.76 1.03
C ILE A 50 -3.11 -1.31 1.86
N PHE A 51 -3.40 -2.40 2.57
CA PHE A 51 -2.42 -3.17 3.31
C PHE A 51 -2.11 -4.39 2.47
N ILE A 52 -0.83 -4.59 2.16
CA ILE A 52 -0.35 -5.76 1.42
C ILE A 52 0.52 -6.56 2.36
N GLY A 53 0.24 -7.85 2.50
CA GLY A 53 1.01 -8.73 3.37
C GLY A 53 0.94 -8.33 4.86
N GLY A 54 -0.20 -7.84 5.31
CA GLY A 54 -0.46 -7.60 6.73
C GLY A 54 -0.55 -8.91 7.54
N TRP A 55 -0.56 -8.76 8.88
CA TRP A 55 -0.61 -9.88 9.84
C TRP A 55 0.52 -10.89 9.60
N GLY A 56 1.74 -10.40 9.40
CA GLY A 56 2.88 -11.27 9.15
C GLY A 56 2.86 -11.89 7.75
N ASN A 57 2.54 -11.07 6.73
CA ASN A 57 2.50 -11.50 5.33
C ASN A 57 1.41 -12.53 5.02
N GLY A 58 0.30 -12.49 5.75
CA GLY A 58 -0.80 -13.46 5.62
C GLY A 58 -2.01 -12.91 4.86
N ARG A 59 -2.25 -11.60 4.90
CA ARG A 59 -3.50 -10.99 4.42
C ARG A 59 -3.27 -9.65 3.76
N SER A 60 -4.19 -9.27 2.89
CA SER A 60 -4.25 -7.94 2.30
C SER A 60 -5.65 -7.37 2.49
N ILE A 61 -5.73 -6.11 2.89
CA ILE A 61 -7.03 -5.45 3.12
C ILE A 61 -7.04 -4.09 2.44
N ILE A 62 -8.25 -3.62 2.11
CA ILE A 62 -8.50 -2.28 1.61
C ILE A 62 -9.54 -1.64 2.52
N ARG A 63 -9.19 -0.49 3.09
CA ARG A 63 -10.11 0.30 3.93
C ARG A 63 -10.23 1.73 3.41
N LYS A 64 -11.36 2.38 3.72
CA LYS A 64 -11.60 3.78 3.36
C LYS A 64 -11.67 4.64 4.60
N ASN A 65 -11.02 5.80 4.55
CA ASN A 65 -10.98 6.82 5.59
C ASN A 65 -10.59 6.29 6.98
N ARG A 66 -9.75 5.25 7.09
CA ARG A 66 -9.47 4.56 8.38
C ARG A 66 -10.72 4.08 9.13
N THR A 67 -11.86 3.97 8.46
CA THR A 67 -13.12 3.52 9.04
C THR A 67 -13.31 2.02 8.84
N LYS A 68 -14.04 1.40 9.77
CA LYS A 68 -14.54 0.03 9.65
C LYS A 68 -15.99 0.05 9.17
N PRO A 69 -16.45 -0.98 8.43
CA PRO A 69 -15.73 -2.19 8.03
C PRO A 69 -14.70 -1.94 6.90
N GLU A 70 -13.73 -2.85 6.75
CA GLU A 70 -12.89 -2.88 5.55
C GLU A 70 -13.75 -3.05 4.30
N ILE A 71 -13.36 -2.41 3.19
CA ILE A 71 -14.06 -2.54 1.90
C ILE A 71 -13.78 -3.91 1.28
N ALA A 72 -12.53 -4.39 1.43
CA ALA A 72 -12.11 -5.68 0.92
C ALA A 72 -11.07 -6.29 1.85
N GLU A 73 -11.10 -7.62 1.96
CA GLU A 73 -10.09 -8.44 2.61
C GLU A 73 -9.83 -9.65 1.71
N ALA A 74 -8.56 -10.05 1.61
CA ALA A 74 -8.13 -11.24 0.92
C ALA A 74 -6.98 -11.90 1.68
N GLU A 75 -6.97 -13.24 1.74
CA GLU A 75 -5.82 -13.98 2.25
C GLU A 75 -4.72 -14.03 1.18
N THR A 76 -3.54 -13.55 1.54
CA THR A 76 -2.40 -13.39 0.63
C THR A 76 -1.11 -13.84 1.30
N PRO A 77 -0.98 -15.14 1.63
CA PRO A 77 0.17 -15.67 2.34
C PRO A 77 1.45 -15.57 1.49
N GLY A 78 2.50 -14.98 2.05
CA GLY A 78 3.79 -14.86 1.38
C GLY A 78 3.77 -13.93 0.17
N ILE A 79 2.88 -12.92 0.13
CA ILE A 79 2.74 -12.00 -1.01
C ILE A 79 3.91 -11.03 -1.12
N LEU A 80 4.47 -10.62 0.02
CA LEU A 80 5.70 -9.83 0.13
C LEU A 80 6.92 -10.71 0.37
N ASN A 81 8.11 -10.15 0.16
CA ASN A 81 9.38 -10.84 0.39
C ASN A 81 10.46 -9.83 0.79
N ALA A 82 11.26 -10.18 1.81
CA ALA A 82 12.34 -9.36 2.32
C ALA A 82 13.54 -9.28 1.37
N ASP A 83 13.72 -10.26 0.47
CA ASP A 83 14.91 -10.41 -0.36
C ASP A 83 14.68 -9.95 -1.82
N GLU A 84 13.44 -9.97 -2.31
CA GLU A 84 13.07 -9.65 -3.69
C GLU A 84 12.00 -8.57 -3.79
N PHE A 85 12.01 -7.84 -4.91
CA PHE A 85 10.95 -6.89 -5.25
C PHE A 85 9.75 -7.63 -5.85
N ARG A 86 8.61 -7.57 -5.17
CA ARG A 86 7.30 -8.06 -5.63
C ARG A 86 6.56 -6.94 -6.35
N GLY A 87 6.12 -7.19 -7.59
CA GLY A 87 5.44 -6.20 -8.43
C GLY A 87 3.92 -6.20 -8.22
N PHE A 88 3.34 -5.00 -8.15
CA PHE A 88 1.91 -4.78 -7.96
C PHE A 88 1.42 -3.64 -8.84
N TRP A 89 0.10 -3.62 -9.08
CA TRP A 89 -0.57 -2.51 -9.74
C TRP A 89 -1.93 -2.22 -9.09
N ILE A 90 -2.33 -0.96 -9.14
CA ILE A 90 -3.67 -0.49 -8.71
C ILE A 90 -4.33 0.19 -9.89
N ARG A 91 -5.60 -0.12 -10.15
CA ARG A 91 -6.43 0.43 -11.24
C ARG A 91 -7.82 0.78 -10.72
#